data_AF-A0A8J4RMQ9-F1
#
_entry.id   AF-A0A8J4RMQ9-F1
#
_cell.length_a   1.000
_cell.length_b   1.000
_cell.length_c   1.000
_cell.angle_alpha   90.00
_cell.angle_beta   90.00
_cell.angle_gamma   90.00
#
_symmetry.space_group_name_H-M   'P 1'
#
loop_
_entity.id
_entity.type
_entity.pdbx_description
1 polymer ?
#
loop_
_entity_poly.entity_id
_entity_poly.type
_entity_poly.pdbx_seq_one_letter_code
_entity_poly.pdbx_strand_id
1 'polypeptide(L)'
;MSSKELNHSVCITQLTAFHPFESALDALNQCNAVSEGLMTDELRSFLELNLPKVKGDKKPKFKLGLVDTKIGSHIHEVTKIPCESGDFVHELLRGVRLHFSKFLKDLKPGDLEKAQLGLGHRYSRAKVKFNVNRVDNMVIQAILLLDTLDKDVNSFSMRVRHVLVLHKHFMFLKLASVVHKSITMTTPLGIFGSTESNLLALKSNTCS
;
A
#
# COMPACT_ATOMS: atom_id res chain seq x y z
N MET A 1 -32.38 -5.94 16.21
CA MET A 1 -32.57 -5.07 17.39
C MET A 1 -33.36 -3.84 16.96
N SER A 2 -34.53 -3.63 17.56
CA SER A 2 -35.53 -2.63 17.14
C SER A 2 -35.05 -1.19 17.39
N SER A 3 -35.35 -0.29 16.44
CA SER A 3 -35.02 1.15 16.43
C SER A 3 -35.45 1.94 17.67
N LYS A 4 -36.34 1.38 18.50
CA LYS A 4 -36.84 2.01 19.73
C LYS A 4 -35.88 1.87 20.93
N GLU A 5 -35.20 0.73 21.08
CA GLU A 5 -34.21 0.56 22.17
C GLU A 5 -32.93 1.35 21.91
N LEU A 6 -32.62 1.55 20.63
CA LEU A 6 -31.51 2.35 20.12
C LEU A 6 -31.53 3.83 20.54
N ASN A 7 -32.71 4.39 20.80
CA ASN A 7 -32.85 5.78 21.25
C ASN A 7 -32.79 5.91 22.77
N HIS A 8 -33.12 4.84 23.51
CA HIS A 8 -33.12 4.85 24.96
C HIS A 8 -31.69 4.83 25.53
N SER A 9 -30.80 4.00 24.97
CA SER A 9 -29.39 3.93 25.42
C SER A 9 -28.59 5.20 25.11
N VAL A 10 -28.82 5.82 23.95
CA VAL A 10 -28.17 7.08 23.54
C VAL A 10 -28.67 8.28 24.37
N CYS A 11 -29.88 8.21 24.93
CA CYS A 11 -30.42 9.25 25.81
C CYS A 11 -29.74 9.26 27.20
N ILE A 12 -29.24 8.10 27.67
CA ILE A 12 -28.72 7.93 29.03
C ILE A 12 -27.26 8.38 29.16
N THR A 13 -26.47 8.34 28.09
CA THR A 13 -25.04 8.68 28.11
C THR A 13 -24.73 9.83 27.18
N GLN A 14 -24.10 10.87 27.70
CA GLN A 14 -23.61 12.00 26.91
C GLN A 14 -22.08 11.98 26.88
N LEU A 15 -21.49 12.23 25.71
CA LEU A 15 -20.04 12.34 25.58
C LEU A 15 -19.57 13.65 26.22
N THR A 16 -18.81 13.56 27.30
CA THR A 16 -18.26 14.74 28.00
C THR A 16 -16.93 15.19 27.42
N ALA A 17 -16.03 14.24 27.16
CA ALA A 17 -14.69 14.52 26.65
C ALA A 17 -14.16 13.35 25.81
N PHE A 18 -13.39 13.70 24.79
CA PHE A 18 -12.72 12.74 23.92
C PHE A 18 -11.28 13.21 23.69
N HIS A 19 -10.31 12.34 23.93
CA HIS A 19 -8.89 12.62 23.71
C HIS A 19 -8.35 11.66 22.66
N PRO A 20 -8.10 12.13 21.42
CA PRO A 20 -7.47 11.31 20.40
C PRO A 20 -5.99 11.12 20.71
N PHE A 21 -5.45 9.96 20.38
CA PHE A 21 -4.02 9.69 20.47
C PHE A 21 -3.27 10.43 19.36
N GLU A 22 -2.13 11.01 19.69
CA GLU A 22 -1.32 11.78 18.74
C GLU A 22 -0.60 10.88 17.74
N SER A 23 -0.19 9.68 18.17
CA SER A 23 0.62 8.76 17.37
C SER A 23 0.20 7.30 17.54
N ALA A 24 0.42 6.50 16.50
CA ALA A 24 0.20 5.05 16.54
C ALA A 24 1.13 4.33 17.53
N LEU A 25 2.31 4.91 17.81
CA LEU A 25 3.23 4.37 18.83
C LEU A 25 2.67 4.59 20.23
N ASP A 26 2.11 5.77 20.47
CA ASP A 26 1.51 6.13 21.73
C ASP A 26 0.27 5.26 22.03
N ALA A 27 -0.62 5.11 21.04
CA ALA A 27 -1.76 4.20 21.09
C ALA A 27 -1.36 2.75 21.44
N LEU A 28 -0.20 2.28 20.94
CA LEU A 28 0.32 0.95 21.25
C LEU A 28 0.84 0.87 22.70
N ASN A 29 1.57 1.89 23.16
CA ASN A 29 2.09 1.95 24.52
C ASN A 29 0.96 1.96 25.56
N GLN A 30 -0.08 2.78 25.33
CA GLN A 30 -1.25 2.82 26.20
C GLN A 30 -2.01 1.48 26.17
N CYS A 31 -2.15 0.85 25.00
CA CYS A 31 -2.79 -0.47 24.89
C CYS A 31 -2.02 -1.55 25.67
N ASN A 32 -0.68 -1.52 25.64
CA ASN A 32 0.16 -2.41 26.43
C ASN A 32 0.01 -2.15 27.93
N ALA A 33 0.04 -0.88 28.36
CA ALA A 33 -0.14 -0.50 29.76
C ALA A 33 -1.52 -0.94 30.30
N VAL A 34 -2.59 -0.71 29.53
CA VAL A 34 -3.95 -1.18 29.84
C VAL A 34 -4.00 -2.70 29.94
N SER A 35 -3.32 -3.42 29.05
CA SER A 35 -3.25 -4.89 29.09
C SER A 35 -2.58 -5.43 30.37
N GLU A 36 -1.63 -4.68 30.91
CA GLU A 36 -0.90 -5.02 32.15
C GLU A 36 -1.61 -4.49 33.41
N GLY A 37 -2.62 -3.64 33.26
CA GLY A 37 -3.36 -3.03 34.36
C GLY A 37 -2.70 -1.77 34.93
N LEU A 38 -1.74 -1.18 34.21
CA LEU A 38 -1.01 0.01 34.62
C LEU A 38 -1.67 1.29 34.11
N MET A 39 -1.56 2.38 34.88
CA MET A 39 -2.06 3.69 34.50
C MET A 39 -0.92 4.53 33.91
N THR A 40 -1.12 5.10 32.72
CA THR A 40 -0.17 6.02 32.07
C THR A 40 -0.38 7.46 32.54
N ASP A 41 0.66 8.30 32.41
CA ASP A 41 0.60 9.73 32.79
C ASP A 41 -0.42 10.53 31.97
N GLU A 42 -0.66 10.13 30.72
CA GLU A 42 -1.67 10.74 29.85
C GLU A 42 -3.08 10.41 30.31
N LEU A 43 -3.34 9.16 30.71
CA LEU A 43 -4.62 8.77 31.29
C LEU A 43 -4.87 9.52 32.60
N ARG A 44 -3.84 9.69 33.42
CA ARG A 44 -3.91 10.50 34.63
C ARG A 44 -4.25 11.96 34.33
N SER A 45 -3.55 12.57 33.38
CA SER A 45 -3.78 13.96 32.96
C SER A 45 -5.20 14.14 32.42
N PHE A 46 -5.68 13.18 31.63
CA PHE A 46 -7.05 13.18 31.11
C PHE A 46 -8.11 13.09 32.22
N LEU A 47 -7.90 12.25 33.24
CA LEU A 47 -8.82 12.13 34.37
C LEU A 47 -8.82 13.41 35.23
N GLU A 48 -7.66 14.01 35.47
CA GLU A 48 -7.54 15.24 36.26
C GLU A 48 -8.16 16.47 35.57
N LEU A 49 -8.19 16.49 34.23
CA LEU A 49 -8.79 17.57 33.45
C LEU A 49 -10.33 17.45 33.37
N ASN A 50 -10.85 16.23 33.23
CA ASN A 50 -12.28 16.02 32.95
C ASN A 50 -13.12 15.76 34.20
N LEU A 51 -12.51 15.37 35.32
CA LEU A 51 -13.23 15.10 36.56
C LEU A 51 -13.11 16.25 37.55
N PRO A 52 -14.20 16.64 38.23
CA PRO A 52 -14.12 17.63 39.29
C PRO A 52 -13.24 17.09 40.42
N LYS A 53 -12.13 17.79 40.70
CA LYS A 53 -11.18 17.41 41.76
C LYS A 53 -11.92 17.22 43.08
N VAL A 54 -11.79 16.03 43.68
CA VAL A 54 -12.28 15.74 45.03
C VAL A 54 -11.39 16.50 46.03
N LYS A 55 -11.67 17.79 46.24
CA LYS A 55 -11.04 18.56 47.31
C LYS A 55 -11.71 18.22 48.64
N GLY A 56 -11.08 17.31 49.39
CA GLY A 56 -11.28 17.09 50.84
C GLY A 56 -12.52 16.28 51.23
N ASP A 57 -12.31 15.19 51.98
CA ASP A 57 -13.17 14.45 52.95
C ASP A 57 -14.71 14.41 52.80
N LYS A 58 -15.25 14.74 51.63
CA LYS A 58 -16.68 14.60 51.30
C LYS A 58 -16.79 13.47 50.29
N LYS A 59 -17.59 12.46 50.64
CA LYS A 59 -17.91 11.31 49.79
C LYS A 59 -18.16 11.80 48.36
N PRO A 60 -17.31 11.44 47.39
CA PRO A 60 -17.47 11.86 46.00
C PRO A 60 -18.85 11.44 45.50
N LYS A 61 -19.63 12.41 44.98
CA LYS A 61 -20.95 12.16 44.39
C LYS A 61 -20.87 11.48 43.01
N PHE A 62 -19.66 11.22 42.52
CA PHE A 62 -19.40 10.60 41.24
C PHE A 62 -18.63 9.29 41.45
N LYS A 63 -18.96 8.29 40.63
CA LYS A 63 -18.24 7.02 40.55
C LYS A 63 -17.76 6.83 39.12
N LEU A 64 -16.51 6.42 38.94
CA LEU A 64 -15.97 6.12 37.63
C LEU A 64 -16.24 4.66 37.29
N GLY A 65 -16.98 4.42 36.20
CA GLY A 65 -17.23 3.08 35.69
C GLY A 65 -16.07 2.60 34.82
N LEU A 66 -15.46 1.46 35.16
CA LEU A 66 -14.33 0.87 34.41
C LEU A 66 -14.61 -0.59 34.05
N VAL A 67 -14.06 -1.04 32.92
CA VAL A 67 -14.11 -2.47 32.51
C VAL A 67 -13.22 -3.32 33.41
N ASP A 68 -11.97 -2.89 33.63
CA ASP A 68 -10.99 -3.68 34.36
C ASP A 68 -10.83 -3.19 35.80
N THR A 69 -11.04 -4.11 36.75
CA THR A 69 -10.87 -3.85 38.19
C THR A 69 -9.43 -3.51 38.55
N LYS A 70 -8.45 -4.12 37.87
CA LYS A 70 -7.01 -3.90 38.12
C LYS A 70 -6.60 -2.44 37.88
N ILE A 71 -7.01 -1.89 36.73
CA ILE A 71 -6.76 -0.47 36.41
C ILE A 71 -7.53 0.41 37.39
N GLY A 72 -8.75 0.02 37.76
CA GLY A 72 -9.55 0.73 38.77
C GLY A 72 -8.86 0.83 40.14
N SER A 73 -8.23 -0.25 40.61
CA SER A 73 -7.43 -0.22 41.85
C SER A 73 -6.28 0.78 41.74
N HIS A 74 -5.55 0.77 40.63
CA HIS A 74 -4.40 1.64 40.45
C HIS A 74 -4.78 3.13 40.26
N ILE A 75 -5.89 3.39 39.56
CA ILE A 75 -6.48 4.73 39.45
C ILE A 75 -6.91 5.22 40.84
N HIS A 76 -7.55 4.36 41.64
CA HIS A 76 -8.00 4.72 42.98
C HIS A 76 -6.82 5.11 43.88
N GLU A 77 -5.71 4.39 43.81
CA GLU A 77 -4.48 4.72 44.56
C GLU A 77 -3.91 6.09 44.18
N VAL A 78 -3.82 6.39 42.88
CA VAL A 78 -3.14 7.60 42.40
C VAL A 78 -4.04 8.84 42.44
N THR A 79 -5.31 8.71 42.08
CA THR A 79 -6.24 9.85 41.90
C THR A 79 -7.26 9.98 43.03
N LYS A 80 -7.37 8.97 43.91
CA LYS A 80 -8.38 8.87 44.99
C LYS A 80 -9.83 8.90 44.49
N ILE A 81 -10.06 8.65 43.20
CA ILE A 81 -11.40 8.59 42.61
C ILE A 81 -12.01 7.22 42.90
N PRO A 82 -13.27 7.14 43.37
CA PRO A 82 -13.96 5.85 43.55
C PRO A 82 -14.24 5.23 42.17
N CYS A 83 -13.69 4.04 41.95
CA CYS A 83 -13.92 3.27 40.73
C CYS A 83 -14.87 2.09 41.03
N GLU A 84 -15.83 1.86 40.14
CA GLU A 84 -16.79 0.75 40.24
C GLU A 84 -16.80 -0.06 38.94
N SER A 85 -16.60 -1.37 39.07
CA SER A 85 -16.72 -2.34 37.98
C SER A 85 -17.84 -3.31 38.35
N GLY A 86 -19.07 -2.92 38.06
CA GLY A 86 -20.26 -3.74 38.26
C GLY A 86 -20.88 -4.19 36.93
N ASP A 87 -21.76 -5.19 36.96
CA ASP A 87 -22.43 -5.73 35.77
C ASP A 87 -23.23 -4.66 35.02
N PHE A 88 -23.85 -3.73 35.75
CA PHE A 88 -24.54 -2.59 35.17
C PHE A 88 -23.61 -1.67 34.37
N VAL A 89 -22.39 -1.44 34.86
CA VAL A 89 -21.37 -0.63 34.17
C VAL A 89 -20.91 -1.34 32.90
N HIS A 90 -20.74 -2.65 32.95
CA HIS A 90 -20.38 -3.45 31.77
C HIS A 90 -21.44 -3.41 30.67
N GLU A 91 -22.72 -3.50 31.04
CA GLU A 91 -23.82 -3.40 30.07
C GLU A 91 -23.92 -1.99 29.47
N LEU A 92 -23.72 -0.95 30.29
CA LEU A 92 -23.66 0.43 29.82
C LEU A 92 -22.52 0.62 28.80
N LEU A 93 -21.32 0.13 29.12
CA LEU A 93 -20.16 0.19 28.23
C LEU A 93 -20.35 -0.62 26.95
N ARG A 94 -21.10 -1.73 27.01
CA ARG A 94 -21.50 -2.50 25.83
C ARG A 94 -22.41 -1.67 24.91
N GLY A 95 -23.38 -0.96 25.49
CA GLY A 95 -24.24 -0.03 24.75
C GLY A 95 -23.45 1.11 24.08
N VAL A 96 -22.48 1.69 24.79
CA VAL A 96 -21.60 2.74 24.23
C VAL A 96 -20.78 2.20 23.06
N ARG A 97 -20.18 1.00 23.18
CA ARG A 97 -19.42 0.37 22.08
C ARG A 97 -20.27 0.11 20.84
N LEU A 98 -21.51 -0.35 21.01
CA LEU A 98 -22.42 -0.62 19.89
C LEU A 98 -22.84 0.67 19.15
N HIS A 99 -22.86 1.81 19.84
CA HIS A 99 -23.32 3.09 19.29
C HIS A 99 -22.22 4.13 19.16
N PHE A 100 -20.96 3.71 19.21
CA PHE A 100 -19.79 4.59 19.16
C PHE A 100 -19.80 5.52 17.93
N SER A 101 -20.25 5.01 16.77
CA SER A 101 -20.38 5.79 15.54
C SER A 101 -21.39 6.94 15.61
N LYS A 102 -22.35 6.91 16.55
CA LYS A 102 -23.33 7.99 16.76
C LYS A 102 -22.83 9.08 17.71
N PHE A 103 -21.87 8.75 18.59
CA PHE A 103 -21.29 9.70 19.54
C PHE A 103 -20.26 10.62 18.90
N LEU A 104 -19.48 10.11 17.94
CA LEU A 104 -18.48 10.89 17.20
C LEU A 104 -19.00 11.26 15.81
N LYS A 105 -19.83 12.30 15.74
CA LYS A 105 -20.42 12.79 14.49
C LYS A 105 -19.39 13.31 13.48
N ASP A 106 -18.20 13.69 13.97
CA ASP A 106 -17.12 14.26 13.16
C ASP A 106 -16.14 13.20 12.61
N LEU A 107 -16.30 11.94 13.01
CA LEU A 107 -15.43 10.86 12.53
C LEU A 107 -15.97 10.27 11.23
N LYS A 108 -15.12 10.15 10.21
CA LYS A 108 -15.53 9.51 8.95
C LYS A 108 -15.85 8.04 9.17
N PRO A 109 -16.89 7.50 8.50
CA PRO A 109 -17.17 6.07 8.55
C PRO A 109 -15.97 5.28 7.99
N GLY A 110 -15.52 4.28 8.74
CA GLY A 110 -14.41 3.38 8.35
C GLY A 110 -13.02 3.78 8.88
N ASP A 111 -12.81 5.01 9.36
CA ASP A 111 -11.51 5.39 9.94
C ASP A 111 -11.26 4.67 11.27
N LEU A 112 -12.32 4.43 12.06
CA LEU A 112 -12.26 3.63 13.28
C LEU A 112 -11.82 2.19 13.00
N GLU A 113 -12.38 1.54 11.98
CA GLU A 113 -12.06 0.16 11.63
C GLU A 113 -10.61 0.03 11.16
N LYS A 114 -10.13 1.00 10.36
CA LYS A 114 -8.73 1.06 9.94
C LYS A 114 -7.78 1.28 11.12
N ALA A 115 -8.14 2.16 12.06
CA ALA A 115 -7.36 2.39 13.26
C ALA A 115 -7.30 1.12 14.14
N GLN A 116 -8.44 0.43 14.32
CA GLN A 116 -8.53 -0.83 15.05
C GLN A 116 -7.68 -1.94 14.40
N LEU A 117 -7.73 -2.08 13.07
CA LEU A 117 -6.93 -3.04 12.33
C LEU A 117 -5.43 -2.74 12.47
N GLY A 118 -5.05 -1.47 12.32
CA GLY A 118 -3.67 -1.01 12.47
C GLY A 118 -3.12 -1.29 13.88
N LEU A 119 -3.87 -0.93 14.91
CA LEU A 119 -3.50 -1.16 16.30
C LEU A 119 -3.45 -2.65 16.64
N GLY A 120 -4.45 -3.43 16.23
CA GLY A 120 -4.50 -4.88 16.45
C GLY A 120 -3.31 -5.60 15.82
N HIS A 121 -2.93 -5.22 14.59
CA HIS A 121 -1.72 -5.71 13.97
C HIS A 121 -0.48 -5.33 14.77
N ARG A 122 -0.32 -4.07 15.18
CA ARG A 122 0.86 -3.62 15.94
C ARG A 122 0.97 -4.32 17.30
N TYR A 123 -0.14 -4.43 18.02
CA TYR A 123 -0.22 -5.09 19.32
C TYR A 123 0.10 -6.58 19.23
N SER A 124 -0.53 -7.32 18.31
CA SER A 124 -0.25 -8.75 18.11
C SER A 124 1.21 -9.00 17.76
N ARG A 125 1.78 -8.15 16.91
CA ARG A 125 3.19 -8.21 16.48
C ARG A 125 4.17 -7.88 17.61
N ALA A 126 3.82 -6.96 18.50
CA ALA A 126 4.65 -6.61 19.65
C ALA A 126 4.64 -7.73 20.71
N LYS A 127 3.48 -8.37 20.91
CA LYS A 127 3.29 -9.43 21.91
C LYS A 127 3.89 -10.77 21.48
N VAL A 128 3.70 -11.15 20.23
CA VAL A 128 4.31 -12.34 19.65
C VAL A 128 5.69 -11.92 19.16
N LYS A 129 6.74 -12.10 19.98
CA LYS A 129 8.15 -11.90 19.61
C LYS A 129 8.34 -12.36 18.17
N PHE A 130 8.48 -11.40 17.24
CA PHE A 130 8.34 -11.71 15.82
C PHE A 130 9.38 -12.74 15.43
N ASN A 131 8.88 -13.85 14.89
CA ASN A 131 9.64 -15.00 14.44
C ASN A 131 10.81 -14.55 13.53
N VAL A 132 12.04 -15.01 13.83
CA VAL A 132 13.28 -14.77 13.05
C VAL A 132 13.09 -15.18 11.59
N ASN A 133 12.17 -16.11 11.33
CA ASN A 133 11.86 -16.66 10.01
C ASN A 133 11.10 -15.69 9.07
N ARG A 134 10.79 -14.45 9.50
CA ARG A 134 10.23 -13.44 8.59
C ARG A 134 11.25 -12.94 7.56
N VAL A 135 12.54 -13.15 7.82
CA VAL A 135 13.63 -12.90 6.88
C VAL A 135 13.51 -13.80 5.64
N ASP A 136 12.95 -15.00 5.79
CA ASP A 136 12.88 -15.99 4.71
C ASP A 136 11.97 -15.54 3.55
N ASN A 137 10.98 -14.69 3.81
CA ASN A 137 10.17 -14.11 2.73
C ASN A 137 11.01 -13.24 1.78
N MET A 138 12.00 -12.49 2.30
CA MET A 138 12.88 -11.68 1.45
C MET A 138 13.82 -12.57 0.64
N VAL A 139 14.31 -13.64 1.24
CA VAL A 139 15.20 -14.61 0.57
C VAL A 139 14.45 -15.32 -0.56
N ILE A 140 13.22 -15.81 -0.32
CA ILE A 140 12.39 -16.45 -1.34
C ILE A 140 12.05 -15.46 -2.47
N GLN A 141 11.72 -14.21 -2.15
CA GLN A 141 11.47 -13.18 -3.16
C GLN A 141 12.71 -12.86 -3.98
N ALA A 142 13.89 -12.80 -3.35
CA ALA A 142 15.15 -12.55 -4.05
C ALA A 142 15.53 -13.70 -5.00
N ILE A 143 15.34 -14.96 -4.58
CA ILE A 143 15.57 -16.14 -5.44
C ILE A 143 14.63 -16.12 -6.64
N LEU A 144 13.34 -15.85 -6.41
CA LEU A 144 12.35 -15.76 -7.48
C LEU A 144 12.68 -14.64 -8.48
N LEU A 145 13.16 -13.50 -7.98
CA LEU A 145 13.60 -12.39 -8.82
C LEU A 145 14.83 -12.77 -9.65
N LEU A 146 15.82 -13.43 -9.05
CA LEU A 146 17.02 -13.90 -9.75
C LEU A 146 16.66 -14.88 -10.88
N ASP A 147 15.81 -15.87 -10.61
CA ASP A 147 15.36 -16.84 -11.62
C ASP A 147 14.60 -16.18 -12.78
N THR A 148 13.85 -15.12 -12.48
CA THR A 148 13.11 -14.35 -13.49
C THR A 148 14.08 -13.52 -14.34
N LEU A 149 15.06 -12.87 -13.71
CA LEU A 149 16.07 -12.08 -14.39
C LEU A 149 16.94 -12.93 -15.32
N ASP A 150 17.34 -14.14 -14.92
CA ASP A 150 18.14 -15.03 -15.77
C ASP A 150 17.39 -15.44 -17.06
N LYS A 151 16.10 -15.74 -16.94
CA LYS A 151 15.24 -16.05 -18.11
C LYS A 151 15.08 -14.84 -19.02
N ASP A 152 14.88 -13.66 -18.43
CA ASP A 152 14.73 -12.41 -19.17
C ASP A 152 16.02 -12.03 -19.89
N VAL A 153 17.18 -12.09 -19.24
CA VAL A 153 18.50 -11.84 -19.85
C VAL A 153 18.75 -12.76 -21.03
N ASN A 154 18.43 -14.06 -20.90
CA ASN A 154 18.58 -15.00 -22.00
C ASN A 154 17.62 -14.67 -23.16
N SER A 155 16.35 -14.38 -22.87
CA SER A 155 15.36 -13.96 -23.88
C SER A 155 15.77 -12.69 -24.60
N PHE A 156 16.30 -11.69 -23.88
CA PHE A 156 16.82 -10.45 -24.45
C PHE A 156 18.07 -10.70 -25.29
N SER A 157 19.01 -11.53 -24.83
CA SER A 157 20.20 -11.90 -25.59
C SER A 157 19.86 -12.60 -26.92
N MET A 158 18.88 -13.50 -26.91
CA MET A 158 18.39 -14.16 -28.12
C MET A 158 17.71 -13.16 -29.07
N ARG A 159 16.91 -12.23 -28.53
CA ARG A 159 16.29 -11.15 -29.31
C ARG A 159 17.33 -10.23 -29.97
N VAL A 160 18.34 -9.79 -29.21
CA VAL A 160 19.43 -8.94 -29.72
C VAL A 160 20.22 -9.67 -30.81
N ARG A 161 20.55 -10.95 -30.62
CA ARG A 161 21.21 -11.77 -31.66
C ARG A 161 20.38 -11.84 -32.94
N HIS A 162 19.07 -12.08 -32.83
CA HIS A 162 18.18 -12.12 -33.99
C HIS A 162 18.13 -10.77 -34.72
N VAL A 163 18.01 -9.66 -33.99
CA VAL A 163 18.03 -8.30 -34.57
C VAL A 163 19.35 -8.01 -35.28
N LEU A 164 20.48 -8.38 -34.70
CA LEU A 164 21.81 -8.20 -35.32
C LEU A 164 22.00 -9.05 -36.58
N VAL A 165 21.50 -10.30 -36.59
CA VAL A 165 21.56 -11.18 -37.76
C VAL A 165 20.69 -10.63 -38.89
N LEU A 166 19.47 -10.20 -38.60
CA LEU A 166 18.59 -9.56 -39.59
C LEU A 166 19.19 -8.26 -40.13
N HIS A 167 19.81 -7.45 -39.29
CA HIS A 167 20.48 -6.23 -39.72
C HIS A 167 21.64 -6.51 -40.69
N LYS A 168 22.49 -7.49 -40.38
CA LYS A 168 23.57 -7.94 -41.27
C LYS A 168 23.03 -8.48 -42.59
N HIS A 169 21.96 -9.28 -42.55
CA HIS A 169 21.35 -9.85 -43.75
C HIS A 169 20.73 -8.77 -44.64
N PHE A 170 20.04 -7.80 -44.04
CA PHE A 170 19.47 -6.67 -44.77
C PHE A 170 20.55 -5.79 -45.41
N MET A 171 21.67 -5.55 -44.72
CA MET A 171 22.80 -4.82 -45.30
C MET A 171 23.42 -5.59 -46.49
N PHE A 172 23.59 -6.91 -46.38
CA PHE A 172 24.11 -7.75 -47.46
C PHE A 172 23.18 -7.77 -48.68
N LEU A 173 21.88 -7.94 -48.48
CA LEU A 173 20.89 -7.86 -49.57
C LEU A 173 20.87 -6.48 -50.25
N LYS A 174 21.02 -5.41 -49.46
CA LYS A 174 21.09 -4.05 -50.00
C LYS A 174 22.37 -3.82 -50.80
N LEU A 175 23.51 -4.37 -50.36
CA LEU A 175 24.76 -4.33 -51.12
C LEU A 175 24.67 -5.17 -52.41
N ALA A 176 24.11 -6.38 -52.34
CA ALA A 176 23.90 -7.24 -53.52
C ALA A 176 22.96 -6.59 -54.55
N SER A 177 21.90 -5.90 -54.09
CA SER A 177 21.03 -5.13 -54.99
C SER A 177 21.75 -3.94 -55.63
N VAL A 178 22.66 -3.28 -54.92
CA VAL A 178 23.48 -2.18 -55.47
C VAL A 178 24.50 -2.73 -56.48
N VAL A 179 25.17 -3.85 -56.19
CA VAL A 179 26.12 -4.51 -57.09
C VAL A 179 25.44 -5.06 -58.35
N HIS A 180 24.24 -5.64 -58.23
CA HIS A 180 23.47 -6.07 -59.40
C HIS A 180 23.04 -4.88 -60.28
N LYS A 181 22.65 -3.75 -59.67
CA LYS A 181 22.34 -2.51 -60.39
C LYS A 181 23.56 -1.91 -61.10
N SER A 182 24.75 -1.94 -60.50
CA SER A 182 25.96 -1.44 -61.12
C SER A 182 26.48 -2.33 -62.26
N ILE A 183 26.36 -3.66 -62.16
CA ILE A 183 26.72 -4.60 -63.25
C ILE A 183 25.76 -4.49 -64.44
N THR A 184 24.47 -4.27 -64.20
CA THR A 184 23.46 -4.11 -65.28
C THR A 184 23.58 -2.75 -65.99
N MET A 185 24.10 -1.71 -65.30
CA MET A 185 24.33 -0.39 -65.89
C MET A 185 25.59 -0.30 -66.76
N THR A 186 26.58 -1.20 -66.59
CA THR A 186 27.77 -1.27 -67.46
C THR A 186 27.60 -2.16 -68.69
N THR A 187 26.52 -2.94 -68.79
CA THR A 187 26.26 -3.89 -69.89
C THR A 187 25.38 -3.43 -71.08
N PRO A 188 24.86 -2.20 -71.21
CA PRO A 188 24.15 -1.81 -72.43
C PRO A 188 25.04 -1.17 -73.54
N LEU A 189 26.37 -1.12 -73.39
CA LEU A 189 27.26 -0.54 -74.42
C LEU A 189 27.84 -1.55 -75.43
N GLY A 190 27.50 -2.85 -75.32
CA GLY A 190 28.05 -3.89 -76.19
C GLY A 190 27.10 -4.51 -77.22
N ILE A 191 25.77 -4.29 -77.15
CA ILE A 191 24.78 -5.06 -77.95
C ILE A 191 23.60 -4.18 -78.46
N PHE A 192 23.86 -2.94 -78.88
CA PHE A 192 22.94 -2.13 -79.70
C PHE A 192 23.83 -1.36 -80.69
N GLY A 193 24.31 -1.98 -81.77
CA GLY A 193 23.47 -2.45 -82.86
C GLY A 193 23.55 -1.41 -83.97
N SER A 194 24.58 -1.53 -84.82
CA SER A 194 24.54 -1.01 -86.19
C SER A 194 23.31 -1.59 -86.90
N THR A 195 22.58 -0.72 -87.61
CA THR A 195 21.51 -0.89 -88.63
C THR A 195 20.33 -0.03 -88.20
N GLU A 196 20.08 1.17 -88.73
CA GLU A 196 19.88 1.46 -90.15
C GLU A 196 20.26 2.92 -90.47
N SER A 197 21.33 3.11 -91.26
CA SER A 197 21.42 4.23 -92.18
C SER A 197 22.23 3.80 -93.41
N ASN A 198 21.47 3.45 -94.44
CA ASN A 198 21.81 3.59 -95.86
C ASN A 198 22.76 2.56 -96.49
N LEU A 199 22.24 1.34 -96.63
CA LEU A 199 22.51 0.47 -97.78
C LEU A 199 21.67 0.91 -98.99
N LEU A 200 21.78 2.16 -99.44
CA LEU A 200 21.07 2.67 -100.62
C LEU A 200 21.81 3.88 -101.25
N ALA A 201 23.10 3.73 -101.57
CA ALA A 201 23.80 4.63 -102.53
C ALA A 201 25.16 4.06 -102.97
N LEU A 202 25.20 2.90 -103.64
CA LEU A 202 26.34 2.50 -104.50
C LEU A 202 25.92 1.35 -105.43
N LYS A 203 24.86 1.60 -106.21
CA LYS A 203 24.54 0.87 -107.44
C LYS A 203 24.01 1.86 -108.49
N SER A 204 24.82 2.86 -108.80
CA SER A 204 24.77 3.58 -110.08
C SER A 204 26.05 4.36 -110.28
N ASN A 205 26.73 4.03 -111.38
CA ASN A 205 27.71 4.84 -112.12
C ASN A 205 29.20 4.61 -111.84
N THR A 206 29.71 3.53 -112.45
CA THR A 206 30.65 3.72 -113.57
C THR A 206 29.90 4.35 -114.74
N CYS A 207 30.19 5.61 -115.06
CA CYS A 207 30.28 6.11 -116.44
C CYS A 207 31.03 7.45 -116.43
N SER A 208 32.13 7.47 -117.19
CA SER A 208 33.04 8.58 -117.54
C SER A 208 34.10 8.96 -116.51
#